data_AF-A0A641ME71-F1
#
_entry.id   AF-A0A641ME71-F1
#
_cell.length_a   1.000
_cell.length_b   1.000
_cell.length_c   1.000
_cell.angle_alpha   90.00
_cell.angle_beta   90.00
_cell.angle_gamma   90.00
#
_symmetry.space_group_name_H-M   'P 1'
#
loop_
_entity.id
_entity.type
_entity.pdbx_description
1 polymer ?
#
loop_
_entity_poly.entity_id
_entity_poly.type
_entity_poly.pdbx_seq_one_letter_code
_entity_poly.pdbx_strand_id
1 'polypeptide(L)'
;MIAASIGAQLFNSWQANKKTEELQARQREFQRAAQQKDFDRIRQLQRETAQLALEIEADVHKQRLEDIEANYDDIVKQYSTEIAIKKWPLKVLPFVMRGESFGTFFNGTKSIALHVILTPSNCDRFNEAVYTDIDLQLEAACNQHWNTQSFHPIAYYGGAWRKSSLDLDHVDLLKTQLKNVPTIVITPYFAPKLYFKVQMWGMGKDTEVKIEPTNGVFSYEDDYVKGMDYAPKDESPKGDLIDTTIEEFVPYMESLIGFVADKYYWDFYGYAPLLPLLIKNNKNAISTTLKSIYSPQYKQIYTQELDGFSAKLYGNPQSILGLYNNIKSFIGDAIPFPTEAARLLY
;
A
#
# COMPACT_ATOMS: atom_id res chain seq x y z
N MET A 1 8.26 121.84 -26.00
CA MET A 1 7.33 120.73 -25.65
C MET A 1 7.76 119.34 -26.18
N ILE A 2 8.96 119.16 -26.77
CA ILE A 2 9.42 117.86 -27.31
C ILE A 2 10.36 117.10 -26.33
N ALA A 3 11.08 117.81 -25.45
CA ALA A 3 11.98 117.17 -24.47
C ALA A 3 11.24 116.46 -23.31
N ALA A 4 10.05 116.93 -22.93
CA ALA A 4 9.27 116.34 -21.84
C ALA A 4 8.57 115.02 -22.24
N SER A 5 8.20 114.84 -23.51
CA SER A 5 7.53 113.61 -23.98
C SER A 5 8.51 112.44 -24.17
N ILE A 6 9.74 112.73 -24.59
CA ILE A 6 10.81 111.73 -24.75
C ILE A 6 11.31 111.25 -23.37
N GLY A 7 11.44 112.16 -22.40
CA GLY A 7 11.80 111.80 -21.02
C GLY A 7 10.76 110.92 -20.33
N ALA A 8 9.46 111.18 -20.52
CA ALA A 8 8.38 110.37 -19.95
C ALA A 8 8.28 108.98 -20.59
N GLN A 9 8.51 108.85 -21.90
CA GLN A 9 8.54 107.56 -22.59
C GLN A 9 9.74 106.70 -22.19
N LEU A 10 10.92 107.29 -22.00
CA LEU A 10 12.11 106.60 -21.52
C LEU A 10 11.98 106.16 -20.05
N PHE A 11 11.34 106.97 -19.21
CA PHE A 11 11.09 106.59 -17.82
C PHE A 11 10.07 105.45 -17.72
N ASN A 12 9.00 105.49 -18.51
CA ASN A 12 8.01 104.42 -18.55
C ASN A 12 8.56 103.11 -19.12
N SER A 13 9.43 103.17 -20.15
CA SER A 13 10.07 101.98 -20.70
C SER A 13 11.13 101.41 -19.75
N TRP A 14 11.86 102.25 -19.02
CA TRP A 14 12.77 101.81 -17.97
C TRP A 14 12.03 101.15 -16.80
N GLN A 15 10.91 101.74 -16.36
CA GLN A 15 10.10 101.18 -15.28
C GLN A 15 9.36 99.90 -15.71
N ALA A 16 8.95 99.80 -16.98
CA ALA A 16 8.39 98.59 -17.56
C ALA A 16 9.44 97.48 -17.72
N ASN A 17 10.66 97.82 -18.17
CA ASN A 17 11.77 96.87 -18.27
C ASN A 17 12.21 96.35 -16.89
N LYS A 18 12.23 97.21 -15.87
CA LYS A 18 12.52 96.77 -14.50
C LYS A 18 11.46 95.80 -13.98
N LYS A 19 10.18 96.06 -14.26
CA LYS A 19 9.07 95.16 -13.89
C LYS A 19 9.09 93.85 -14.70
N THR A 20 9.50 93.87 -15.97
CA THR A 20 9.61 92.64 -16.78
C THR A 20 10.82 91.81 -16.37
N GLU A 21 11.95 92.42 -15.98
CA GLU A 21 13.09 91.74 -15.39
C GLU A 21 12.73 91.08 -14.04
N GLU A 22 12.01 91.78 -13.16
CA GLU A 22 11.51 91.21 -11.89
C GLU A 22 10.54 90.05 -12.13
N LEU A 23 9.67 90.15 -13.15
CA LEU A 23 8.77 89.06 -13.56
C LEU A 23 9.53 87.85 -14.10
N GLN A 24 10.56 88.05 -14.93
CA GLN A 24 11.40 86.97 -15.45
C GLN A 24 12.24 86.32 -14.34
N ALA A 25 12.75 87.11 -13.40
CA ALA A 25 13.47 86.61 -12.24
C ALA A 25 12.57 85.73 -11.37
N ARG A 26 11.36 86.21 -11.04
CA ARG A 26 10.35 85.40 -10.32
C ARG A 26 9.95 84.15 -11.08
N GLN A 27 9.76 84.22 -12.41
CA GLN A 27 9.44 83.04 -13.22
C GLN A 27 10.57 82.00 -13.19
N ARG A 28 11.84 82.42 -13.22
CA ARG A 28 12.99 81.52 -13.09
C ARG A 28 13.07 80.90 -11.69
N GLU A 29 12.77 81.67 -10.64
CA GLU A 29 12.71 81.15 -9.27
C GLU A 29 11.57 80.15 -9.09
N PHE A 30 10.38 80.44 -9.62
CA PHE A 30 9.25 79.50 -9.62
C PHE A 30 9.56 78.23 -10.41
N GLN A 31 10.22 78.33 -11.57
CA GLN A 31 10.64 77.16 -12.34
C GLN A 31 11.67 76.31 -11.59
N ARG A 32 12.65 76.94 -10.91
CA ARG A 32 13.62 76.22 -10.08
C ARG A 32 12.96 75.54 -8.88
N ALA A 33 12.03 76.22 -8.21
CA ALA A 33 11.29 75.66 -7.08
C ALA A 33 10.37 74.51 -7.50
N ALA A 34 9.70 74.62 -8.66
CA ALA A 34 8.89 73.55 -9.22
C ALA A 34 9.75 72.34 -9.60
N GLN A 35 10.88 72.55 -10.28
CA GLN A 35 11.83 71.48 -10.62
C GLN A 35 12.39 70.78 -9.38
N GLN A 36 12.69 71.51 -8.30
CA GLN A 36 13.16 70.91 -7.05
C GLN A 36 12.07 70.05 -6.38
N LYS A 37 10.83 70.55 -6.31
CA LYS A 37 9.71 69.80 -5.74
C LYS A 37 9.38 68.54 -6.56
N ASP A 38 9.45 68.65 -7.89
CA ASP A 38 9.24 67.51 -8.79
C ASP A 38 10.40 66.51 -8.68
N PHE A 39 11.64 66.98 -8.52
CA PHE A 39 12.81 66.13 -8.31
C PHE A 39 12.71 65.30 -7.03
N ASP A 40 12.28 65.89 -5.92
CA ASP A 40 12.09 65.18 -4.66
C ASP A 40 11.00 64.12 -4.75
N ARG A 41 9.89 64.44 -5.42
CA ARG A 41 8.79 63.48 -5.67
C ARG A 41 9.24 62.33 -6.58
N ILE A 42 9.98 62.63 -7.65
CA ILE A 42 10.54 61.62 -8.55
C ILE A 42 11.50 60.71 -7.78
N ARG A 43 12.33 61.27 -6.88
CA ARG A 43 13.27 60.50 -6.06
C ARG A 43 12.56 59.58 -5.07
N GLN A 44 11.45 60.03 -4.48
CA GLN A 44 10.62 59.19 -3.62
C GLN A 44 10.00 58.03 -4.41
N LEU A 45 9.38 58.32 -5.56
CA LEU A 45 8.81 57.29 -6.44
C LEU A 45 9.88 56.29 -6.91
N GLN A 46 11.09 56.75 -7.25
CA GLN A 46 12.20 55.87 -7.63
C GLN A 46 12.60 54.92 -6.50
N ARG A 47 12.64 55.41 -5.25
CA ARG A 47 12.94 54.56 -4.07
C ARG A 47 11.85 53.53 -3.83
N GLU A 48 10.58 53.93 -3.92
CA GLU A 48 9.44 53.02 -3.78
C GLU A 48 9.45 51.96 -4.90
N THR A 49 9.72 52.35 -6.14
CA THR A 49 9.84 51.39 -7.26
C THR A 49 11.02 50.44 -7.09
N ALA A 50 12.15 50.91 -6.56
CA ALA A 50 13.32 50.08 -6.31
C ALA A 50 13.07 49.09 -5.16
N GLN A 51 12.38 49.52 -4.10
CA GLN A 51 11.97 48.64 -3.00
C GLN A 51 10.98 47.57 -3.47
N LEU A 52 9.97 47.97 -4.26
CA LEU A 52 9.00 47.05 -4.82
C LEU A 52 9.64 46.07 -5.81
N ALA A 53 10.63 46.50 -6.59
CA ALA A 53 11.39 45.60 -7.46
C ALA A 53 12.19 44.55 -6.66
N LEU A 54 12.82 44.95 -5.55
CA LEU A 54 13.54 44.03 -4.67
C LEU A 54 12.61 43.03 -3.97
N GLU A 55 11.42 43.48 -3.56
CA GLU A 55 10.41 42.60 -2.96
C GLU A 55 9.88 41.57 -3.97
N ILE A 56 9.56 42.01 -5.19
CA ILE A 56 9.18 41.11 -6.29
C ILE A 56 10.30 40.11 -6.59
N GLU A 57 11.56 40.55 -6.64
CA GLU A 57 12.69 39.65 -6.90
C GLU A 57 12.84 38.60 -5.79
N ALA A 58 12.70 39.00 -4.52
CA ALA A 58 12.72 38.08 -3.38
C ALA A 58 11.57 37.06 -3.44
N ASP A 59 10.35 37.50 -3.76
CA ASP A 59 9.18 36.63 -3.89
C ASP A 59 9.33 35.65 -5.06
N VAL A 60 9.84 36.11 -6.21
CA VAL A 60 10.13 35.23 -7.36
C VAL A 60 11.19 34.20 -7.01
N HIS A 61 12.24 34.58 -6.28
CA HIS A 61 13.25 33.62 -5.82
C HIS A 61 12.67 32.58 -4.87
N LYS A 62 11.80 33.01 -3.94
CA LYS A 62 11.13 32.09 -3.03
C LYS A 62 10.22 31.11 -3.78
N GLN A 63 9.39 31.59 -4.71
CA GLN A 63 8.55 30.73 -5.54
C GLN A 63 9.36 29.73 -6.35
N ARG A 64 10.49 30.17 -6.94
CA ARG A 64 11.38 29.25 -7.67
C ARG A 64 11.96 28.16 -6.79
N LEU A 65 12.30 28.46 -5.54
CA LEU A 65 12.79 27.44 -4.60
C LEU A 65 11.69 26.43 -4.28
N GLU A 66 10.47 26.88 -4.00
CA GLU A 66 9.32 26.02 -3.76
C GLU A 66 9.01 25.12 -4.98
N ASP A 67 9.05 25.69 -6.20
CA ASP A 67 8.87 24.92 -7.44
C ASP A 67 10.00 23.90 -7.67
N ILE A 68 11.26 24.26 -7.36
CA ILE A 68 12.40 23.35 -7.48
C ILE A 68 12.28 22.20 -6.49
N GLU A 69 11.89 22.47 -5.25
CA GLU A 69 11.69 21.45 -4.22
C GLU A 69 10.55 20.49 -4.60
N ALA A 70 9.41 21.02 -5.05
CA ALA A 70 8.29 20.21 -5.51
C ALA A 70 8.68 19.32 -6.71
N ASN A 71 9.38 19.89 -7.70
CA ASN A 71 9.86 19.14 -8.85
C ASN A 71 10.89 18.08 -8.47
N TYR A 72 11.78 18.38 -7.52
CA TYR A 72 12.77 17.41 -7.04
C TYR A 72 12.10 16.20 -6.38
N ASP A 73 11.13 16.43 -5.50
CA ASP A 73 10.39 15.37 -4.84
C ASP A 73 9.64 14.48 -5.83
N ASP A 74 9.02 15.08 -6.86
CA ASP A 74 8.31 14.34 -7.89
C ASP A 74 9.26 13.53 -8.78
N ILE A 75 10.42 14.09 -9.14
CA ILE A 75 11.48 13.38 -9.87
C ILE A 75 12.00 12.20 -9.05
N VAL A 76 12.26 12.39 -7.75
CA VAL A 76 12.72 11.32 -6.84
C VAL A 76 11.68 10.22 -6.73
N LYS A 77 10.39 10.56 -6.58
CA LYS A 77 9.29 9.58 -6.58
C LYS A 77 9.24 8.82 -7.90
N GLN A 78 9.37 9.50 -9.04
CA GLN A 78 9.37 8.86 -10.35
C GLN A 78 10.53 7.87 -10.50
N TYR A 79 11.76 8.29 -10.20
CA TYR A 79 12.93 7.41 -10.26
C TYR A 79 12.82 6.22 -9.30
N SER A 80 12.33 6.44 -8.08
CA SER A 80 12.14 5.35 -7.11
C SER A 80 11.13 4.31 -7.63
N THR A 81 10.06 4.77 -8.29
CA THR A 81 9.04 3.93 -8.90
C THR A 81 9.61 3.16 -10.10
N GLU A 82 10.39 3.80 -10.96
CA GLU A 82 11.05 3.14 -12.09
C GLU A 82 12.05 2.07 -11.63
N ILE A 83 12.86 2.34 -10.61
CA ILE A 83 13.78 1.37 -10.02
C ILE A 83 13.00 0.20 -9.43
N ALA A 84 11.92 0.48 -8.70
CA ALA A 84 11.05 -0.54 -8.12
C ALA A 84 10.43 -1.43 -9.20
N ILE A 85 9.93 -0.86 -10.29
CA ILE A 85 9.36 -1.61 -11.43
C ILE A 85 10.43 -2.48 -12.12
N LYS A 86 11.65 -1.97 -12.28
CA LYS A 86 12.75 -2.74 -12.88
C LYS A 86 13.14 -3.95 -12.03
N LYS A 87 13.20 -3.78 -10.71
CA LYS A 87 13.53 -4.85 -9.75
C LYS A 87 12.31 -5.69 -9.33
N TRP A 88 11.13 -5.39 -9.87
CA TRP A 88 9.89 -5.99 -9.44
C TRP A 88 9.85 -7.50 -9.72
N PRO A 89 9.57 -8.35 -8.70
CA PRO A 89 9.65 -9.80 -8.84
C PRO A 89 8.46 -10.42 -9.55
N LEU A 90 7.32 -9.74 -9.62
CA LEU A 90 6.10 -10.29 -10.22
C LEU A 90 5.87 -9.82 -11.66
N LYS A 91 5.13 -10.60 -12.44
CA LYS A 91 4.63 -10.21 -13.77
C LYS A 91 3.54 -9.15 -13.65
N VAL A 92 2.71 -9.24 -12.61
CA VAL A 92 1.67 -8.25 -12.30
C VAL A 92 2.29 -7.03 -11.64
N LEU A 93 2.00 -5.83 -12.15
CA LEU A 93 2.62 -4.59 -11.66
C LEU A 93 2.00 -4.10 -10.33
N PRO A 94 2.78 -3.37 -9.50
CA PRO A 94 2.30 -2.91 -8.19
C PRO A 94 1.00 -2.11 -8.22
N PHE A 95 0.85 -1.19 -9.19
CA PHE A 95 -0.36 -0.35 -9.30
C PHE A 95 -1.63 -1.16 -9.61
N VAL A 96 -1.49 -2.30 -10.30
CA VAL A 96 -2.61 -3.22 -10.56
C VAL A 96 -3.04 -3.89 -9.26
N MET A 97 -2.06 -4.33 -8.45
CA MET A 97 -2.34 -4.94 -7.15
C MET A 97 -2.94 -3.95 -6.16
N ARG A 98 -2.57 -2.67 -6.22
CA ARG A 98 -3.19 -1.60 -5.41
C ARG A 98 -4.61 -1.23 -5.85
N GLY A 99 -5.08 -1.74 -6.99
CA GLY A 99 -6.39 -1.38 -7.55
C GLY A 99 -6.46 0.04 -8.11
N GLU A 100 -5.33 0.74 -8.24
CA GLU A 100 -5.27 2.13 -8.74
C GLU A 100 -5.68 2.24 -10.21
N SER A 101 -5.60 1.14 -10.97
CA SER A 101 -6.00 1.07 -12.38
C SER A 101 -7.50 0.87 -12.61
N PHE A 102 -8.27 0.48 -11.59
CA PHE A 102 -9.70 0.16 -11.71
C PHE A 102 -10.53 1.09 -10.84
N GLY A 103 -10.63 2.37 -11.23
CA GLY A 103 -11.41 3.35 -10.48
C GLY A 103 -12.85 2.87 -10.23
N THR A 104 -13.26 2.72 -8.97
CA THR A 104 -14.67 2.50 -8.53
C THR A 104 -15.52 1.40 -9.21
N PHE A 105 -14.96 0.58 -10.12
CA PHE A 105 -15.72 -0.40 -10.90
C PHE A 105 -15.99 -1.70 -10.12
N PHE A 106 -15.27 -1.94 -9.02
CA PHE A 106 -15.53 -3.04 -8.10
C PHE A 106 -16.36 -2.59 -6.88
N ASN A 107 -17.50 -1.94 -7.12
CA ASN A 107 -18.53 -1.71 -6.10
C ASN A 107 -19.33 -2.99 -5.75
N GLY A 108 -18.77 -4.17 -5.98
CA GLY A 108 -19.44 -5.47 -5.80
C GLY A 108 -19.12 -6.16 -4.47
N THR A 109 -17.92 -6.00 -3.92
CA THR A 109 -17.52 -6.61 -2.64
C THR A 109 -17.32 -5.54 -1.57
N LYS A 110 -17.99 -5.70 -0.43
CA LYS A 110 -17.78 -4.83 0.75
C LYS A 110 -16.40 -5.03 1.40
N SER A 111 -15.67 -6.09 1.05
CA SER A 111 -14.38 -6.45 1.63
C SER A 111 -13.23 -6.31 0.64
N ILE A 112 -12.07 -5.91 1.16
CA ILE A 112 -10.81 -5.79 0.41
C ILE A 112 -10.26 -7.21 0.24
N ALA A 113 -9.83 -7.54 -0.98
CA ALA A 113 -9.27 -8.84 -1.31
C ALA A 113 -7.92 -9.06 -0.61
N LEU A 114 -7.69 -10.27 -0.12
CA LEU A 114 -6.43 -10.69 0.47
C LEU A 114 -5.50 -11.19 -0.64
N HIS A 115 -4.35 -10.54 -0.80
CA HIS A 115 -3.39 -10.88 -1.84
C HIS A 115 -2.48 -11.99 -1.33
N VAL A 116 -2.38 -13.10 -2.07
CA VAL A 116 -1.56 -14.25 -1.67
C VAL A 116 -0.54 -14.56 -2.75
N ILE A 117 0.71 -14.67 -2.34
CA ILE A 117 1.85 -14.96 -3.21
C ILE A 117 2.64 -16.12 -2.62
N LEU A 118 2.78 -17.19 -3.40
CA LEU A 118 3.76 -18.23 -3.14
C LEU A 118 5.08 -17.85 -3.81
N THR A 119 6.19 -17.89 -3.09
CA THR A 119 7.52 -17.68 -3.68
C THR A 119 8.18 -19.01 -4.01
N PRO A 120 9.13 -19.03 -4.95
CA PRO A 120 10.04 -20.16 -5.10
C PRO A 120 10.76 -20.46 -3.79
N SER A 121 11.21 -21.70 -3.65
CA SER A 121 11.99 -22.15 -2.50
C SER A 121 13.47 -21.83 -2.66
N ASN A 122 14.24 -22.09 -1.60
CA ASN A 122 15.71 -22.09 -1.65
C ASN A 122 16.34 -23.36 -2.28
N CYS A 123 15.53 -24.26 -2.83
CA CYS A 123 15.97 -25.49 -3.48
C CYS A 123 15.58 -25.45 -4.96
N ASP A 124 16.55 -25.25 -5.84
CA ASP A 124 16.30 -25.14 -7.28
C ASP A 124 15.62 -26.39 -7.86
N ARG A 125 15.97 -27.58 -7.35
CA ARG A 125 15.35 -28.84 -7.80
C ARG A 125 13.87 -28.94 -7.46
N PHE A 126 13.47 -28.50 -6.27
CA PHE A 126 12.06 -28.43 -5.90
C PHE A 126 11.32 -27.43 -6.80
N ASN A 127 11.98 -26.30 -7.12
CA ASN A 127 11.41 -25.28 -7.98
C ASN A 127 11.23 -25.78 -9.44
N GLU A 128 12.15 -26.61 -9.93
CA GLU A 128 12.06 -27.22 -11.25
C GLU A 128 11.04 -28.36 -11.31
N ALA A 129 10.98 -29.20 -10.27
CA ALA A 129 10.20 -30.44 -10.29
C ALA A 129 8.75 -30.30 -9.83
N VAL A 130 8.44 -29.41 -8.87
CA VAL A 130 7.14 -29.43 -8.16
C VAL A 130 6.48 -28.06 -8.04
N TYR A 131 7.26 -26.98 -7.94
CA TYR A 131 6.73 -25.64 -7.66
C TYR A 131 5.64 -25.18 -8.64
N THR A 132 5.86 -25.39 -9.95
CA THR A 132 4.90 -24.96 -10.98
C THR A 132 3.55 -25.65 -10.84
N ASP A 133 3.55 -26.95 -10.51
CA ASP A 133 2.33 -27.73 -10.37
C ASP A 133 1.58 -27.38 -9.08
N ILE A 134 2.31 -27.17 -7.97
CA ILE A 134 1.75 -26.67 -6.71
C ILE A 134 1.10 -25.31 -6.93
N ASP A 135 1.80 -24.39 -7.60
CA ASP A 135 1.34 -23.02 -7.82
C ASP A 135 0.05 -22.98 -8.66
N LEU A 136 -0.01 -23.80 -9.72
CA LEU A 136 -1.19 -23.94 -10.56
C LEU A 136 -2.39 -24.55 -9.80
N GLN A 137 -2.16 -25.59 -9.00
CA GLN A 137 -3.23 -26.21 -8.22
C GLN A 137 -3.75 -25.30 -7.10
N LEU A 138 -2.86 -24.53 -6.46
CA LEU A 138 -3.26 -23.55 -5.45
C LEU A 138 -4.05 -22.39 -6.06
N GLU A 139 -3.70 -21.94 -7.27
CA GLU A 139 -4.50 -20.94 -7.99
C GLU A 139 -5.91 -21.46 -8.26
N ALA A 140 -6.05 -22.71 -8.72
CA ALA A 140 -7.34 -23.34 -8.95
C ALA A 140 -8.16 -23.48 -7.66
N ALA A 141 -7.54 -23.96 -6.57
CA ALA A 141 -8.18 -24.10 -5.27
C ALA A 141 -8.65 -22.74 -4.72
N CYS A 142 -7.81 -21.71 -4.83
CA CYS A 142 -8.15 -20.36 -4.37
C CYS A 142 -9.34 -19.78 -5.15
N ASN A 143 -9.34 -19.93 -6.47
CA ASN A 143 -10.43 -19.49 -7.33
C ASN A 143 -11.74 -20.25 -7.09
N GLN A 144 -11.66 -21.52 -6.67
CA GLN A 144 -12.85 -22.31 -6.38
C GLN A 144 -13.51 -21.89 -5.06
N HIS A 145 -12.72 -21.62 -4.02
CA HIS A 145 -13.23 -21.40 -2.66
C HIS A 145 -13.35 -19.93 -2.26
N TRP A 146 -12.50 -19.06 -2.79
CA TRP A 146 -12.34 -17.67 -2.37
C TRP A 146 -12.32 -16.69 -3.55
N ASN A 147 -13.18 -16.91 -4.55
CA ASN A 147 -13.25 -16.02 -5.71
C ASN A 147 -13.62 -14.55 -5.36
N THR A 148 -13.45 -13.65 -6.32
CA THR A 148 -13.76 -12.21 -6.20
C THR A 148 -15.23 -11.91 -5.89
N GLN A 149 -16.15 -12.87 -6.08
CA GLN A 149 -17.57 -12.69 -5.77
C GLN A 149 -17.95 -13.21 -4.38
N SER A 150 -17.02 -13.87 -3.69
CA SER A 150 -17.22 -14.40 -2.36
C SER A 150 -17.13 -13.31 -1.28
N PHE A 151 -17.60 -13.62 -0.07
CA PHE A 151 -17.41 -12.73 1.09
C PHE A 151 -15.95 -12.67 1.57
N HIS A 152 -15.14 -13.66 1.18
CA HIS A 152 -13.75 -13.83 1.58
C HIS A 152 -12.83 -13.84 0.34
N PRO A 153 -12.77 -12.75 -0.44
CA PRO A 153 -12.07 -12.76 -1.73
C PRO A 153 -10.55 -12.86 -1.59
N ILE A 154 -9.95 -13.93 -2.11
CA ILE A 154 -8.49 -14.12 -2.14
C ILE A 154 -7.99 -13.93 -3.58
N ALA A 155 -7.06 -12.99 -3.75
CA ALA A 155 -6.34 -12.78 -5.00
C ALA A 155 -5.03 -13.57 -4.95
N TYR A 156 -5.06 -14.81 -5.44
CA TYR A 156 -3.87 -15.64 -5.57
C TYR A 156 -3.14 -15.33 -6.89
N TYR A 157 -1.83 -15.10 -6.81
CA TYR A 157 -1.00 -14.74 -7.96
C TYR A 157 -0.20 -15.92 -8.51
N GLY A 158 -0.91 -16.89 -9.09
CA GLY A 158 -0.31 -18.06 -9.74
C GLY A 158 0.55 -17.68 -10.95
N GLY A 159 1.72 -18.31 -11.07
CA GLY A 159 2.68 -18.11 -12.15
C GLY A 159 3.23 -16.69 -12.28
N ALA A 160 2.95 -15.82 -11.30
CA ALA A 160 3.29 -14.40 -11.38
C ALA A 160 4.76 -14.14 -11.09
N TRP A 161 5.45 -15.03 -10.37
CA TRP A 161 6.85 -14.83 -10.02
C TRP A 161 7.77 -14.98 -11.24
N ARG A 162 8.67 -14.01 -11.49
CA ARG A 162 9.47 -13.93 -12.73
C ARG A 162 10.70 -14.86 -12.75
N LYS A 163 11.35 -15.08 -11.60
CA LYS A 163 12.61 -15.85 -11.51
C LYS A 163 12.37 -17.19 -10.82
N SER A 164 12.91 -18.29 -11.31
CA SER A 164 12.77 -19.60 -10.67
C SER A 164 13.53 -19.75 -9.34
N SER A 165 14.26 -18.72 -8.90
CA SER A 165 15.04 -18.71 -7.66
C SER A 165 14.53 -17.67 -6.66
N LEU A 166 14.69 -18.00 -5.38
CA LEU A 166 14.37 -17.12 -4.27
C LEU A 166 15.43 -16.03 -4.12
N ASP A 167 14.97 -14.77 -4.08
CA ASP A 167 15.79 -13.61 -3.75
C ASP A 167 15.05 -12.86 -2.63
N LEU A 168 15.69 -12.74 -1.46
CA LEU A 168 15.06 -12.17 -0.27
C LEU A 168 14.80 -10.66 -0.42
N ASP A 169 15.67 -9.97 -1.17
CA ASP A 169 15.55 -8.53 -1.44
C ASP A 169 14.24 -8.22 -2.19
N HIS A 170 13.76 -9.16 -2.99
CA HIS A 170 12.49 -9.03 -3.70
C HIS A 170 11.29 -8.99 -2.74
N VAL A 171 11.34 -9.71 -1.62
CA VAL A 171 10.23 -9.76 -0.67
C VAL A 171 10.14 -8.46 0.12
N ASP A 172 11.27 -7.88 0.50
CA ASP A 172 11.31 -6.55 1.12
C ASP A 172 10.82 -5.45 0.15
N LEU A 173 11.13 -5.60 -1.14
CA LEU A 173 10.58 -4.72 -2.17
C LEU A 173 9.05 -4.84 -2.29
N LEU A 174 8.51 -6.06 -2.28
CA LEU A 174 7.05 -6.30 -2.26
C LEU A 174 6.41 -5.60 -1.06
N LYS A 175 6.98 -5.80 0.14
CA LYS A 175 6.50 -5.18 1.37
C LYS A 175 6.51 -3.65 1.29
N THR A 176 7.56 -3.07 0.72
CA THR A 176 7.69 -1.62 0.58
C THR A 176 6.64 -1.04 -0.37
N GLN A 177 6.40 -1.69 -1.51
CA GLN A 177 5.47 -1.19 -2.53
C GLN A 177 3.99 -1.48 -2.20
N LEU A 178 3.72 -2.57 -1.45
CA LEU A 178 2.38 -3.05 -1.12
C LEU A 178 2.02 -2.83 0.36
N LYS A 179 2.69 -1.90 1.06
CA LYS A 179 2.51 -1.68 2.51
C LYS A 179 1.04 -1.49 2.94
N ASN A 180 0.22 -0.89 2.08
CA ASN A 180 -1.18 -0.57 2.37
C ASN A 180 -2.17 -1.62 1.81
N VAL A 181 -1.68 -2.70 1.22
CA VAL A 181 -2.49 -3.76 0.62
C VAL A 181 -2.35 -5.02 1.49
N PRO A 182 -3.46 -5.64 1.94
CA PRO A 182 -3.40 -6.86 2.74
C PRO A 182 -2.78 -7.97 1.90
N THR A 183 -1.55 -8.35 2.25
CA THR A 183 -0.75 -9.29 1.46
C THR A 183 -0.11 -10.34 2.35
N ILE A 184 -0.11 -11.57 1.86
CA ILE A 184 0.56 -12.73 2.45
C ILE A 184 1.57 -13.22 1.44
N VAL A 185 2.82 -13.32 1.88
CA VAL A 185 3.88 -13.99 1.13
C VAL A 185 4.29 -15.24 1.89
N ILE A 186 4.18 -16.39 1.21
CA ILE A 186 4.57 -17.68 1.76
C ILE A 186 5.80 -18.17 1.02
N THR A 187 6.89 -18.36 1.77
CA THR A 187 8.15 -18.87 1.23
C THR A 187 8.45 -20.24 1.82
N PRO A 188 8.36 -21.33 1.02
CA PRO A 188 8.85 -22.64 1.43
C PRO A 188 10.37 -22.60 1.54
N TYR A 189 10.91 -23.09 2.65
CA TYR A 189 12.34 -23.07 2.92
C TYR A 189 12.82 -24.43 3.42
N PHE A 190 13.80 -24.99 2.72
CA PHE A 190 14.45 -26.24 3.05
C PHE A 190 15.74 -25.97 3.85
N ALA A 191 15.66 -26.06 5.17
CA ALA A 191 16.80 -26.33 6.04
C ALA A 191 16.74 -27.84 6.41
N PRO A 192 17.37 -28.41 7.47
CA PRO A 192 17.33 -29.88 7.65
C PRO A 192 15.90 -30.47 7.72
N LYS A 193 14.87 -29.63 7.95
CA LYS A 193 13.46 -29.90 7.68
C LYS A 193 12.82 -28.76 6.86
N LEU A 194 11.70 -29.05 6.20
CA LEU A 194 10.87 -28.07 5.52
C LEU A 194 10.20 -27.14 6.54
N TYR A 195 10.30 -25.84 6.33
CA TYR A 195 9.50 -24.86 7.07
C TYR A 195 9.00 -23.76 6.15
N PHE A 196 7.92 -23.12 6.54
CA PHE A 196 7.31 -22.02 5.82
C PHE A 196 7.62 -20.70 6.50
N LYS A 197 8.22 -19.78 5.77
CA LYS A 197 8.38 -18.40 6.20
C LYS A 197 7.17 -17.62 5.68
N VAL A 198 6.29 -17.21 6.58
CA VAL A 198 5.06 -16.48 6.24
C VAL A 198 5.23 -15.03 6.68
N GLN A 199 5.17 -14.12 5.71
CA GLN A 199 5.21 -12.69 5.95
C GLN A 199 3.86 -12.08 5.59
N MET A 200 3.32 -11.28 6.49
CA MET A 200 1.98 -10.71 6.42
C MET A 200 2.05 -9.21 6.72
N TRP A 201 1.40 -8.40 5.88
CA TRP A 201 1.26 -6.96 6.09
C TRP A 201 -0.07 -6.47 5.55
N GLY A 202 -0.42 -5.21 5.83
CA GLY A 202 -1.69 -4.61 5.42
C GLY A 202 -2.93 -5.13 6.17
N MET A 203 -2.73 -5.96 7.20
CA MET A 203 -3.78 -6.55 8.07
C MET A 203 -3.71 -6.01 9.51
N GLY A 204 -3.30 -4.75 9.67
CA GLY A 204 -3.16 -4.09 10.98
C GLY A 204 -1.75 -4.12 11.54
N LYS A 205 -1.17 -5.32 11.78
CA LYS A 205 0.21 -5.46 12.26
C LYS A 205 1.05 -6.32 11.31
N ASP A 206 2.17 -5.76 10.87
CA ASP A 206 3.18 -6.51 10.12
C ASP A 206 3.71 -7.66 10.98
N THR A 207 3.57 -8.87 10.46
CA THR A 207 3.92 -10.09 11.19
C THR A 207 4.74 -11.00 10.28
N GLU A 208 5.82 -11.53 10.84
CA GLU A 208 6.67 -12.53 10.21
C GLU A 208 6.69 -13.76 11.12
N VAL A 209 6.26 -14.90 10.58
CA VAL A 209 6.12 -16.15 11.33
C VAL A 209 6.86 -17.24 10.59
N LYS A 210 7.65 -18.01 11.34
CA LYS A 210 8.20 -19.29 10.87
C LYS A 210 7.24 -20.39 11.31
N ILE A 211 6.68 -21.12 10.35
CA ILE A 211 5.76 -22.24 10.59
C ILE A 211 6.48 -23.51 10.22
N GLU A 212 6.69 -24.37 11.21
CA GLU A 212 7.18 -25.73 11.01
C GLU A 212 5.97 -26.66 10.95
N PRO A 213 5.81 -27.45 9.87
CA PRO A 213 4.79 -28.48 9.80
C PRO A 213 4.90 -29.40 11.03
N THR A 214 3.76 -29.86 11.53
CA THR A 214 3.79 -30.85 12.61
C THR A 214 4.28 -32.17 12.06
N ASN A 215 5.15 -32.88 12.80
CA ASN A 215 5.68 -34.18 12.38
C ASN A 215 4.53 -35.11 11.91
N GLY A 216 4.69 -35.67 10.71
CA GLY A 216 3.69 -36.57 10.11
C GLY A 216 2.60 -35.89 9.29
N VAL A 217 2.70 -34.57 9.05
CA VAL A 217 1.90 -33.88 8.02
C VAL A 217 2.40 -34.26 6.63
N PHE A 218 3.72 -34.38 6.47
CA PHE A 218 4.34 -34.84 5.24
C PHE A 218 4.91 -36.24 5.45
N SER A 219 4.53 -37.18 4.58
CA SER A 219 4.97 -38.58 4.69
C SER A 219 6.48 -38.77 4.47
N TYR A 220 7.12 -37.82 3.79
CA TYR A 220 8.54 -37.86 3.43
C TYR A 220 9.44 -37.00 4.35
N GLU A 221 8.91 -36.45 5.46
CA GLU A 221 9.61 -35.47 6.30
C GLU A 221 10.87 -36.02 6.99
N ASP A 222 10.87 -37.30 7.35
CA ASP A 222 11.97 -37.95 8.07
C ASP A 222 13.09 -38.47 7.13
N ASP A 223 12.77 -38.67 5.85
CA ASP A 223 13.69 -39.22 4.84
C ASP A 223 14.26 -38.16 3.88
N TYR A 224 13.82 -36.90 4.00
CA TYR A 224 14.23 -35.82 3.10
C TYR A 224 15.73 -35.48 3.21
N VAL A 225 16.43 -35.52 2.08
CA VAL A 225 17.83 -35.12 1.94
C VAL A 225 17.96 -33.99 0.93
N LYS A 226 18.26 -32.78 1.45
CA LYS A 226 18.48 -31.57 0.67
C LYS A 226 19.51 -31.78 -0.44
N GLY A 227 19.10 -31.56 -1.69
CA GLY A 227 19.98 -31.65 -2.86
C GLY A 227 20.22 -33.06 -3.39
N MET A 228 19.60 -34.09 -2.80
CA MET A 228 19.51 -35.43 -3.39
C MET A 228 18.09 -35.72 -3.86
N ASP A 229 17.07 -35.41 -3.06
CA ASP A 229 15.68 -35.54 -3.50
C ASP A 229 15.35 -34.59 -4.66
N TYR A 230 14.44 -35.05 -5.54
CA TYR A 230 14.05 -34.40 -6.80
C TYR A 230 15.19 -34.30 -7.84
N ALA A 231 16.15 -35.23 -7.85
CA ALA A 231 17.19 -35.30 -8.89
C ALA A 231 16.65 -35.84 -10.24
N PRO A 232 17.09 -35.30 -11.40
CA PRO A 232 16.68 -35.80 -12.72
C PRO A 232 17.14 -37.24 -13.03
N LYS A 233 18.10 -37.77 -12.25
CA LYS A 233 18.70 -39.10 -12.38
C LYS A 233 18.46 -39.99 -11.16
N ASP A 234 17.41 -39.71 -10.39
CA ASP A 234 17.02 -40.62 -9.32
C ASP A 234 16.39 -41.85 -9.99
N GLU A 235 17.15 -42.96 -10.12
CA GLU A 235 16.63 -44.34 -10.29
C GLU A 235 15.91 -44.82 -9.02
N SER A 236 15.31 -43.89 -8.29
CA SER A 236 14.47 -44.22 -7.17
C SER A 236 13.11 -44.64 -7.73
N PRO A 237 12.35 -45.50 -7.03
CA PRO A 237 10.97 -45.83 -7.40
C PRO A 237 10.00 -44.61 -7.37
N LYS A 238 10.51 -43.37 -7.24
CA LYS A 238 9.83 -42.13 -6.85
C LYS A 238 9.21 -41.34 -8.00
N GLY A 239 8.41 -41.98 -8.86
CA GLY A 239 7.29 -41.24 -9.46
C GLY A 239 6.36 -40.73 -8.34
N ASP A 240 6.20 -41.58 -7.32
CA ASP A 240 5.34 -41.33 -6.16
C ASP A 240 5.77 -40.13 -5.29
N LEU A 241 7.05 -39.77 -5.17
CA LEU A 241 7.45 -38.67 -4.27
C LEU A 241 6.96 -37.31 -4.76
N ILE A 242 7.03 -37.04 -6.07
CA ILE A 242 6.57 -35.75 -6.63
C ILE A 242 5.05 -35.64 -6.46
N ASP A 243 4.32 -36.67 -6.87
CA ASP A 243 2.86 -36.70 -6.77
C ASP A 243 2.41 -36.64 -5.30
N THR A 244 3.03 -37.41 -4.40
CA THR A 244 2.76 -37.35 -2.96
C THR A 244 3.07 -35.97 -2.40
N THR A 245 4.18 -35.35 -2.82
CA THR A 245 4.51 -33.97 -2.39
C THR A 245 3.39 -33.02 -2.79
N ILE A 246 2.90 -33.09 -4.03
CA ILE A 246 1.83 -32.20 -4.50
C ILE A 246 0.53 -32.47 -3.73
N GLU A 247 0.14 -33.73 -3.61
CA GLU A 247 -1.08 -34.17 -2.94
C GLU A 247 -1.11 -33.79 -1.45
N GLU A 248 0.06 -33.72 -0.79
CA GLU A 248 0.16 -33.35 0.61
C GLU A 248 0.35 -31.85 0.84
N PHE A 249 1.12 -31.19 -0.04
CA PHE A 249 1.50 -29.78 0.10
C PHE A 249 0.35 -28.84 -0.26
N VAL A 250 -0.40 -29.13 -1.32
CA VAL A 250 -1.51 -28.27 -1.77
C VAL A 250 -2.59 -28.14 -0.68
N PRO A 251 -3.12 -29.23 -0.07
CA PRO A 251 -4.13 -29.11 0.99
C PRO A 251 -3.61 -28.43 2.27
N TYR A 252 -2.33 -28.62 2.60
CA TYR A 252 -1.72 -27.95 3.75
C TYR A 252 -1.67 -26.44 3.52
N MET A 253 -1.19 -26.01 2.34
CA MET A 253 -1.09 -24.61 1.94
C MET A 253 -2.46 -23.95 1.81
N GLU A 254 -3.44 -24.65 1.21
CA GLU A 254 -4.83 -24.21 1.14
C GLU A 254 -5.39 -23.94 2.55
N SER A 255 -5.11 -24.84 3.49
CA SER A 255 -5.57 -24.70 4.88
C SER A 255 -4.87 -23.55 5.60
N LEU A 256 -3.57 -23.35 5.37
CA LEU A 256 -2.83 -22.23 5.91
C LEU A 256 -3.39 -20.89 5.40
N ILE A 257 -3.58 -20.78 4.08
CA ILE A 257 -4.15 -19.59 3.44
C ILE A 257 -5.56 -19.34 3.97
N GLY A 258 -6.41 -20.37 4.02
CA GLY A 258 -7.77 -20.30 4.52
C GLY A 258 -7.84 -19.86 5.98
N PHE A 259 -6.92 -20.31 6.83
CA PHE A 259 -6.90 -19.93 8.24
C PHE A 259 -6.55 -18.45 8.43
N VAL A 260 -5.55 -17.96 7.69
CA VAL A 260 -5.19 -16.54 7.74
C VAL A 260 -6.30 -15.67 7.15
N ALA A 261 -6.93 -16.10 6.07
CA ALA A 261 -8.07 -15.42 5.46
C ALA A 261 -9.25 -15.33 6.44
N ASP A 262 -9.63 -16.45 7.05
CA ASP A 262 -10.70 -16.50 8.05
C ASP A 262 -10.45 -15.52 9.20
N LYS A 263 -9.22 -15.48 9.71
CA LYS A 263 -8.84 -14.53 10.77
C LYS A 263 -8.96 -13.07 10.30
N TYR A 264 -8.42 -12.76 9.12
CA TYR A 264 -8.49 -11.41 8.55
C TYR A 264 -9.95 -10.95 8.34
N TYR A 265 -10.78 -11.79 7.72
CA TYR A 265 -12.16 -11.43 7.43
C TYR A 265 -13.05 -11.41 8.68
N TRP A 266 -12.75 -12.23 9.67
CA TRP A 266 -13.38 -12.16 10.98
C TRP A 266 -13.03 -10.85 11.69
N ASP A 267 -11.74 -10.52 11.80
CA ASP A 267 -11.26 -9.37 12.57
C ASP A 267 -11.70 -8.02 11.96
N PHE A 268 -11.68 -7.90 10.63
CA PHE A 268 -11.97 -6.63 9.94
C PHE A 268 -13.43 -6.48 9.49
N TYR A 269 -14.12 -7.58 9.18
CA TYR A 269 -15.45 -7.55 8.58
C TYR A 269 -16.51 -8.35 9.36
N GLY A 270 -16.12 -9.13 10.37
CA GLY A 270 -17.04 -9.97 11.13
C GLY A 270 -17.63 -11.12 10.32
N TYR A 271 -16.95 -11.58 9.26
CA TYR A 271 -17.42 -12.68 8.44
C TYR A 271 -17.02 -14.03 9.04
N ALA A 272 -17.99 -14.94 9.10
CA ALA A 272 -17.78 -16.26 9.69
C ALA A 272 -16.77 -17.10 8.88
N PRO A 273 -15.88 -17.84 9.55
CA PRO A 273 -14.80 -18.60 8.92
C PRO A 273 -15.32 -19.69 7.98
N LEU A 274 -14.65 -19.86 6.84
CA LEU A 274 -15.00 -20.84 5.81
C LEU A 274 -14.17 -22.12 5.88
N LEU A 275 -12.90 -22.04 6.32
CA LEU A 275 -11.99 -23.20 6.32
C LEU A 275 -12.53 -24.41 7.10
N PRO A 276 -13.19 -24.27 8.27
CA PRO A 276 -13.76 -25.42 8.98
C PRO A 276 -14.75 -26.24 8.15
N LEU A 277 -15.50 -25.58 7.26
CA LEU A 277 -16.44 -26.23 6.35
C LEU A 277 -15.70 -26.92 5.18
N LEU A 278 -14.64 -26.30 4.67
CA LEU A 278 -13.83 -26.85 3.59
C LEU A 278 -13.12 -28.13 4.02
N ILE A 279 -12.42 -28.11 5.17
CA ILE A 279 -11.71 -29.28 5.70
C ILE A 279 -12.69 -30.43 6.00
N LYS A 280 -13.89 -30.12 6.50
CA LYS A 280 -14.92 -31.14 6.77
C LYS A 280 -15.41 -31.82 5.49
N ASN A 281 -15.61 -31.04 4.43
CA ASN A 281 -16.09 -31.57 3.15
C ASN A 281 -14.99 -32.28 2.36
N ASN A 282 -13.72 -31.96 2.65
CA ASN A 282 -12.57 -32.56 2.02
C ASN A 282 -12.22 -33.93 2.65
N LYS A 283 -12.19 -34.98 1.82
CA LYS A 283 -11.90 -36.36 2.24
C LYS A 283 -10.43 -36.76 2.11
N ASN A 284 -9.53 -35.84 1.82
CA ASN A 284 -8.10 -36.13 1.64
C ASN A 284 -7.47 -36.70 2.92
N ALA A 285 -6.42 -37.53 2.76
CA ALA A 285 -5.76 -38.23 3.87
C ALA A 285 -5.29 -37.29 5.01
N ILE A 286 -4.86 -36.07 4.64
CA ILE A 286 -4.35 -35.07 5.59
C ILE A 286 -5.46 -34.25 6.27
N SER A 287 -6.72 -34.34 5.84
CA SER A 287 -7.81 -33.55 6.42
C SER A 287 -8.02 -33.83 7.91
N THR A 288 -7.75 -35.07 8.35
CA THR A 288 -7.82 -35.45 9.78
C THR A 288 -6.71 -34.78 10.59
N THR A 289 -5.49 -34.75 10.06
CA THR A 289 -4.34 -34.08 10.68
C THR A 289 -4.52 -32.57 10.70
N LEU A 290 -5.01 -31.97 9.61
CA LEU A 290 -5.33 -30.53 9.58
C LEU A 290 -6.44 -30.19 10.58
N LYS A 291 -7.45 -31.04 10.69
CA LYS A 291 -8.52 -30.87 11.68
C LYS A 291 -7.97 -30.86 13.10
N SER A 292 -7.04 -31.75 13.45
CA SER A 292 -6.45 -31.76 14.79
C SER A 292 -5.57 -30.54 15.07
N ILE A 293 -4.92 -29.98 14.05
CA ILE A 293 -4.10 -28.75 14.15
C ILE A 293 -4.98 -27.50 14.35
N TYR A 294 -6.02 -27.33 13.53
CA TYR A 294 -6.80 -26.08 13.52
C TYR A 294 -7.98 -26.07 14.49
N SER A 295 -8.54 -27.24 14.88
CA SER A 295 -9.68 -27.28 15.81
C SER A 295 -9.40 -26.58 17.16
N PRO A 296 -8.23 -26.79 17.82
CA PRO A 296 -7.90 -26.06 19.04
C PRO A 296 -7.80 -24.55 18.84
N GLN A 297 -7.27 -24.10 17.69
CA GLN A 297 -7.10 -22.69 17.38
C GLN A 297 -8.45 -21.99 17.17
N TYR A 298 -9.36 -22.59 16.40
CA TYR A 298 -10.72 -22.09 16.25
C TYR A 298 -11.50 -22.14 17.57
N LYS A 299 -11.26 -23.13 18.43
CA LYS A 299 -11.85 -23.18 19.77
C LYS A 299 -11.41 -21.97 20.59
N GLN A 300 -10.12 -21.68 20.57
CA GLN A 300 -9.56 -20.54 21.28
C GLN A 300 -10.13 -19.22 20.77
N ILE A 301 -10.23 -19.03 19.45
CA ILE A 301 -10.86 -17.84 18.86
C ILE A 301 -12.31 -17.71 19.33
N TYR A 302 -13.07 -18.80 19.28
CA TYR A 302 -14.47 -18.82 19.72
C TYR A 302 -14.61 -18.47 21.20
N THR A 303 -13.78 -19.04 22.07
CA THR A 303 -13.81 -18.77 23.52
C THR A 303 -13.29 -17.38 23.87
N GLN A 304 -12.32 -16.84 23.14
CA GLN A 304 -11.82 -15.48 23.37
C GLN A 304 -12.86 -14.42 22.99
N GLU A 305 -13.52 -14.61 21.84
CA GLU A 305 -14.68 -13.77 21.49
C GLU A 305 -15.75 -13.96 22.56
N LEU A 306 -16.12 -15.23 22.81
CA LEU A 306 -16.77 -15.84 23.99
C LEU A 306 -16.81 -14.99 25.27
N ASP A 307 -15.60 -14.74 25.76
CA ASP A 307 -15.31 -14.13 27.06
C ASP A 307 -15.18 -12.59 26.97
N GLY A 308 -14.83 -12.04 25.80
CA GLY A 308 -14.89 -10.61 25.49
C GLY A 308 -16.32 -10.07 25.24
N PHE A 309 -17.33 -10.94 25.40
CA PHE A 309 -18.72 -10.85 24.92
C PHE A 309 -19.54 -9.62 25.24
N SER A 310 -19.30 -8.90 26.34
CA SER A 310 -20.24 -7.83 26.75
C SER A 310 -20.19 -6.57 25.87
N ALA A 311 -19.14 -6.39 25.05
CA ALA A 311 -18.93 -5.15 24.29
C ALA A 311 -19.29 -5.23 22.78
N LYS A 312 -19.17 -6.40 22.12
CA LYS A 312 -19.34 -6.53 20.65
C LYS A 312 -20.73 -6.97 20.18
N LEU A 313 -21.59 -7.50 21.07
CA LEU A 313 -22.92 -8.02 20.72
C LEU A 313 -23.86 -6.99 20.06
N TYR A 314 -23.64 -5.69 20.30
CA TYR A 314 -24.42 -4.61 19.69
C TYR A 314 -24.07 -4.35 18.21
N GLY A 315 -22.93 -4.85 17.71
CA GLY A 315 -22.44 -4.57 16.35
C GLY A 315 -23.00 -5.50 15.27
N ASN A 316 -23.04 -6.83 15.52
CA ASN A 316 -23.55 -7.81 14.55
C ASN A 316 -23.80 -9.22 15.17
N PRO A 317 -24.93 -9.45 15.87
CA PRO A 317 -25.21 -10.73 16.53
C PRO A 317 -25.33 -11.94 15.58
N GLN A 318 -25.62 -11.72 14.29
CA GLN A 318 -25.64 -12.78 13.26
C GLN A 318 -24.24 -13.40 13.01
N SER A 319 -23.18 -12.60 13.13
CA SER A 319 -21.79 -13.07 12.90
C SER A 319 -21.36 -14.16 13.89
N ILE A 320 -21.73 -14.01 15.17
CA ILE A 320 -21.39 -14.94 16.24
C ILE A 320 -22.14 -16.27 16.10
N LEU A 321 -23.41 -16.22 15.67
CA LEU A 321 -24.16 -17.43 15.32
C LEU A 321 -23.58 -18.13 14.09
N GLY A 322 -23.16 -17.37 13.07
CA GLY A 322 -22.43 -17.91 11.91
C GLY A 322 -21.12 -18.60 12.32
N LEU A 323 -20.34 -17.96 13.19
CA LEU A 323 -19.12 -18.52 13.77
C LEU A 323 -19.40 -19.85 14.48
N TYR A 324 -20.39 -19.87 15.39
CA TYR A 324 -20.80 -21.08 16.09
C TYR A 324 -21.23 -22.18 15.11
N ASN A 325 -22.07 -21.87 14.12
CA ASN A 325 -22.56 -22.87 13.17
C ASN A 325 -21.45 -23.49 12.32
N ASN A 326 -20.51 -22.66 11.84
CA ASN A 326 -19.41 -23.12 11.00
C ASN A 326 -18.40 -23.96 11.80
N ILE A 327 -18.13 -23.57 13.05
CA ILE A 327 -17.13 -24.21 13.90
C ILE A 327 -17.69 -25.42 14.67
N LYS A 328 -18.98 -25.43 15.07
CA LYS A 328 -19.57 -26.52 15.87
C LYS A 328 -19.37 -27.88 15.22
N SER A 329 -19.61 -27.98 13.92
CA SER A 329 -19.46 -29.26 13.22
C SER A 329 -18.00 -29.69 13.01
N PHE A 330 -17.07 -28.76 13.20
CA PHE A 330 -15.63 -28.99 13.11
C PHE A 330 -15.03 -29.38 14.46
N ILE A 331 -15.41 -28.70 15.56
CA ILE A 331 -14.87 -28.92 16.91
C ILE A 331 -15.68 -29.95 17.72
N GLY A 332 -16.93 -30.23 17.31
CA GLY A 332 -17.86 -31.09 18.05
C GLY A 332 -18.69 -30.31 19.09
N ASP A 333 -19.47 -31.01 19.93
CA ASP A 333 -20.38 -30.42 20.93
C ASP A 333 -19.67 -29.74 22.14
N ALA A 334 -18.38 -29.46 22.03
CA ALA A 334 -17.54 -28.98 23.12
C ALA A 334 -17.50 -27.44 23.28
N ILE A 335 -18.34 -26.70 22.54
CA ILE A 335 -18.46 -25.23 22.63
C ILE A 335 -19.87 -24.80 23.04
N PRO A 336 -20.02 -23.85 23.98
CA PRO A 336 -21.32 -23.40 24.46
C PRO A 336 -22.10 -22.65 23.38
N PHE A 337 -23.43 -22.78 23.36
CA PHE A 337 -24.28 -22.01 22.45
C PHE A 337 -24.36 -20.53 22.88
N PRO A 338 -24.22 -19.55 21.95
CA PRO A 338 -24.22 -18.13 22.28
C PRO A 338 -25.64 -17.61 22.56
N THR A 339 -26.14 -17.92 23.76
CA THR A 339 -27.53 -17.69 24.17
C THR A 339 -27.93 -16.22 24.17
N GLU A 340 -27.00 -15.30 24.51
CA GLU A 340 -27.24 -13.85 24.46
C GLU A 340 -27.34 -13.31 23.03
N ALA A 341 -26.49 -13.78 22.11
CA ALA A 341 -26.59 -13.41 20.69
C ALA A 341 -27.93 -13.87 20.09
N ALA A 342 -28.39 -15.06 20.46
CA ALA A 342 -29.70 -15.56 20.04
C ALA A 342 -30.86 -14.71 20.58
N ARG A 343 -30.79 -14.27 21.85
CA ARG A 343 -31.79 -13.39 22.47
C ARG A 343 -31.87 -11.98 21.89
N LEU A 344 -30.82 -11.48 21.23
CA LEU A 344 -30.84 -10.17 20.57
C LEU A 344 -31.46 -10.22 19.16
N LEU A 345 -31.68 -11.41 18.62
CA LEU A 345 -32.20 -11.65 17.27
C LEU A 345 -33.67 -12.09 17.24
N TYR A 346 -34.22 -12.45 18.40
CA TYR A 346 -35.61 -12.85 18.62
C TYR A 346 -36.19 -11.98 19.74
#